data_AF-A0A9W4T622-F1
#
_entry.id   AF-A0A9W4T622-F1
#
_cell.length_a   1.000
_cell.length_b   1.000
_cell.length_c   1.000
_cell.angle_alpha   90.00
_cell.angle_beta   90.00
_cell.angle_gamma   90.00
#
_symmetry.space_group_name_H-M   'P 1'
#
loop_
_entity.id
_entity.type
_entity.pdbx_description
1 polymer ?
#
loop_
_entity_poly.entity_id
_entity_poly.type
_entity_poly.pdbx_seq_one_letter_code
_entity_poly.pdbx_strand_id
1 'polypeptide(L)'
;PGYSSSDEDEKMNNEVLSNPDGQGKKAKPKTKLDKMFNRKNMSILTDHYKKLVDREADNVMSYDDEFITLKRADHELPDELKQPDRDVLSKRKLMKATSKKLNIKNAPRGEKLIFDDYGNPHQVYEFQDEKDFLSAGDILSQKNEFLEKEFEVMKKEDVKDKIIAKDKKRDKKLKKKAKLIDELEDELEDENVITLSNEFDDNESNKIEEPETLEDQESLALKLLNRL
;
A
#
# COMPACT_ATOMS: atom_id res chain seq x y z
N PRO A 1 -23.13 15.70 -0.90
CA PRO A 1 -21.70 15.74 -1.27
C PRO A 1 -21.30 14.46 -2.03
N GLY A 2 -21.65 14.42 -3.32
CA GLY A 2 -21.21 13.37 -4.23
C GLY A 2 -19.84 13.71 -4.78
N TYR A 3 -18.90 12.76 -4.70
CA TYR A 3 -17.66 12.79 -5.45
C TYR A 3 -17.83 11.96 -6.70
N SER A 4 -17.99 12.66 -7.81
CA SER A 4 -17.83 12.15 -9.17
C SER A 4 -16.34 11.93 -9.42
N SER A 5 -15.90 10.66 -9.41
CA SER A 5 -14.58 10.26 -9.90
C SER A 5 -14.62 10.27 -11.42
N SER A 6 -13.96 11.26 -12.02
CA SER A 6 -13.74 11.35 -13.46
C SER A 6 -12.73 10.27 -13.88
N ASP A 7 -13.24 9.15 -14.37
CA ASP A 7 -12.46 8.14 -15.11
C ASP A 7 -12.18 8.68 -16.51
N GLU A 8 -11.03 9.34 -16.68
CA GLU A 8 -10.49 9.67 -18.00
C GLU A 8 -9.69 8.48 -18.57
N ASP A 9 -10.27 7.85 -19.58
CA ASP A 9 -9.66 7.22 -20.77
C ASP A 9 -8.14 6.87 -20.74
N GLU A 10 -7.77 5.76 -20.09
CA GLU A 10 -6.48 5.11 -20.33
C GLU A 10 -6.49 4.32 -21.66
N LYS A 11 -6.16 5.01 -22.76
CA LYS A 11 -5.79 4.37 -24.04
C LYS A 11 -4.46 3.63 -23.90
N MET A 12 -4.55 2.33 -23.63
CA MET A 12 -3.42 1.40 -23.64
C MET A 12 -2.86 1.20 -25.06
N ASN A 13 -1.72 1.83 -25.32
CA ASN A 13 -0.96 1.65 -26.56
C ASN A 13 -0.36 0.24 -26.65
N ASN A 14 -0.69 -0.43 -27.74
CA ASN A 14 -0.27 -1.77 -28.10
C ASN A 14 1.11 -1.69 -28.80
N GLU A 15 2.22 -1.83 -28.07
CA GLU A 15 3.56 -1.90 -28.67
C GLU A 15 3.87 -3.33 -29.16
N VAL A 16 3.67 -3.51 -30.46
CA VAL A 16 4.18 -4.63 -31.26
C VAL A 16 5.70 -4.50 -31.37
N LEU A 17 6.41 -5.52 -30.90
CA LEU A 17 7.83 -5.71 -31.16
C LEU A 17 8.05 -6.07 -32.64
N SER A 18 8.56 -5.11 -33.40
CA SER A 18 9.19 -5.35 -34.71
C SER A 18 10.62 -4.80 -34.67
N ASN A 19 11.59 -5.70 -34.61
CA ASN A 19 12.97 -5.47 -35.07
C ASN A 19 13.10 -6.07 -36.48
N PRO A 20 14.17 -5.77 -37.23
CA PRO A 20 14.91 -4.53 -37.39
C PRO A 20 14.87 -4.10 -38.88
N ASP A 21 14.98 -2.81 -39.18
CA ASP A 21 15.72 -2.30 -40.34
C ASP A 21 15.56 -0.79 -40.42
N GLY A 22 16.68 -0.13 -40.74
CA GLY A 22 16.86 1.30 -40.60
C GLY A 22 15.83 2.12 -41.35
N GLN A 23 15.15 3.00 -40.62
CA GLN A 23 14.61 4.26 -41.12
C GLN A 23 14.27 5.17 -39.92
N GLY A 24 14.76 6.40 -39.98
CA GLY A 24 14.87 7.33 -38.85
C GLY A 24 13.54 7.65 -38.18
N LYS A 25 13.30 7.06 -37.00
CA LYS A 25 12.30 7.56 -36.05
C LYS A 25 12.87 8.79 -35.36
N LYS A 26 12.16 9.93 -35.42
CA LYS A 26 12.56 11.15 -34.70
C LYS A 26 12.76 10.82 -33.22
N ALA A 27 13.97 11.10 -32.71
CA ALA A 27 14.36 10.74 -31.35
C ALA A 27 13.43 11.42 -30.33
N LYS A 28 12.75 10.61 -29.51
CA LYS A 28 11.99 11.11 -28.36
C LYS A 28 12.94 11.89 -27.42
N PRO A 29 12.48 12.95 -26.74
CA PRO A 29 13.32 13.71 -25.82
C PRO A 29 13.81 12.81 -24.68
N LYS A 30 15.14 12.63 -24.58
CA LYS A 30 15.76 11.79 -23.54
C LYS A 30 15.73 12.51 -22.20
N THR A 31 15.28 11.80 -21.16
CA THR A 31 15.27 12.31 -19.78
C THR A 31 16.70 12.48 -19.26
N LYS A 32 16.88 13.27 -18.18
CA LYS A 32 18.18 13.43 -17.52
C LYS A 32 18.76 12.07 -17.09
N LEU A 33 17.90 11.16 -16.60
CA LEU A 33 18.28 9.79 -16.22
C LEU A 33 18.76 8.97 -17.42
N ASP A 34 18.04 9.01 -18.55
CA ASP A 34 18.43 8.28 -19.77
C ASP A 34 19.73 8.83 -20.39
N LYS A 35 19.98 10.15 -20.26
CA LYS A 35 21.26 10.76 -20.62
C LYS A 35 22.40 10.33 -19.71
N MET A 36 22.18 10.22 -18.39
CA MET A 36 23.19 9.74 -17.44
C MET A 36 23.50 8.26 -17.65
N PHE A 37 22.50 7.43 -17.92
CA PHE A 37 22.67 6.00 -18.14
C PHE A 37 23.38 5.69 -19.45
N ASN A 38 23.09 6.43 -20.52
CA ASN A 38 23.77 6.28 -21.81
C ASN A 38 25.11 7.03 -21.90
N ARG A 39 25.54 7.73 -20.84
CA ARG A 39 26.82 8.45 -20.83
C ARG A 39 27.97 7.44 -20.79
N LYS A 40 28.48 7.07 -21.96
CA LYS A 40 29.68 6.24 -22.09
C LYS A 40 30.92 7.09 -21.82
N ASN A 41 31.90 6.53 -21.11
CA ASN A 41 33.21 7.17 -20.91
C ASN A 41 33.91 7.29 -22.26
N MET A 42 34.18 8.52 -22.71
CA MET A 42 34.78 8.83 -24.02
C MET A 42 36.30 8.68 -24.03
N SER A 43 36.89 7.99 -23.05
CA SER A 43 38.34 7.82 -22.97
C SER A 43 38.82 6.81 -24.02
N ILE A 44 40.02 7.02 -24.56
CA ILE A 44 40.64 6.13 -25.56
C ILE A 44 40.89 4.73 -24.95
N LEU A 45 41.07 4.64 -23.63
CA LEU A 45 41.31 3.39 -22.90
C LEU A 45 40.09 2.46 -22.85
N THR A 46 38.87 2.99 -22.97
CA THR A 46 37.63 2.21 -22.84
C THR A 46 37.40 1.22 -23.98
N ASP A 47 37.86 1.56 -25.19
CA ASP A 47 37.74 0.65 -26.35
C ASP A 47 38.76 -0.49 -26.29
N HIS A 48 39.93 -0.26 -25.70
CA HIS A 48 40.93 -1.30 -25.46
C HIS A 48 40.52 -2.24 -24.32
N TYR A 49 39.90 -1.71 -23.26
CA TYR A 49 39.41 -2.55 -22.16
C TYR A 49 38.24 -3.45 -22.58
N LYS A 50 37.30 -2.95 -23.40
CA LYS A 50 36.24 -3.79 -23.99
C LYS A 50 36.82 -4.91 -24.86
N LYS A 51 37.82 -4.61 -25.70
CA LYS A 51 38.53 -5.62 -26.51
C LYS A 51 39.29 -6.66 -25.67
N LEU A 52 39.69 -6.34 -24.45
CA LEU A 52 40.32 -7.30 -23.54
C LEU A 52 39.27 -8.18 -22.84
N VAL A 53 38.18 -7.58 -22.37
CA VAL A 53 37.06 -8.30 -21.73
C VAL A 53 36.36 -9.23 -22.72
N ASP A 54 36.21 -8.83 -23.98
CA ASP A 54 35.63 -9.67 -25.03
C ASP A 54 36.54 -10.87 -25.39
N ARG A 55 37.86 -10.79 -25.14
CA ARG A 55 38.81 -11.89 -25.41
C ARG A 55 38.86 -12.96 -24.32
N GLU A 56 38.49 -12.63 -23.09
CA GLU A 56 38.37 -13.65 -22.01
C GLU A 56 37.11 -14.50 -22.17
N ALA A 57 36.09 -14.01 -22.87
CA ALA A 57 34.87 -14.77 -23.16
C ALA A 57 35.00 -15.69 -24.40
N ASP A 58 35.75 -15.28 -25.43
CA ASP A 58 35.80 -16.00 -26.72
C ASP A 58 37.19 -16.57 -27.10
N ASN A 59 38.24 -16.44 -26.25
CA ASN A 59 39.57 -16.89 -26.63
C ASN A 59 40.41 -17.51 -25.50
N VAL A 60 39.76 -18.35 -24.68
CA VAL A 60 40.46 -19.36 -23.89
C VAL A 60 40.45 -20.67 -24.69
N MET A 61 41.50 -20.82 -25.52
CA MET A 61 42.12 -22.08 -25.96
C MET A 61 41.52 -22.87 -27.15
N SER A 62 41.56 -22.29 -28.34
CA SER A 62 41.45 -23.03 -29.62
C SER A 62 42.80 -23.61 -30.10
N TYR A 63 43.64 -24.13 -29.19
CA TYR A 63 44.85 -24.90 -29.54
C TYR A 63 45.06 -26.17 -28.69
N ASP A 64 44.05 -26.59 -27.90
CA ASP A 64 44.09 -27.82 -27.10
C ASP A 64 43.06 -28.89 -27.54
N ASP A 65 42.30 -28.66 -28.62
CA ASP A 65 41.25 -29.58 -29.08
C ASP A 65 41.76 -30.88 -29.72
N GLU A 66 43.07 -31.11 -29.77
CA GLU A 66 43.65 -32.29 -30.42
C GLU A 66 44.39 -33.25 -29.48
N PHE A 67 44.42 -33.00 -28.15
CA PHE A 67 45.19 -33.88 -27.25
C PHE A 67 44.39 -34.93 -26.46
N ILE A 68 43.13 -34.72 -26.03
CA ILE A 68 42.23 -35.83 -25.66
C ILE A 68 40.76 -35.40 -25.87
N THR A 69 40.17 -35.73 -27.02
CA THR A 69 38.71 -35.89 -27.11
C THR A 69 38.39 -37.37 -26.87
N LEU A 70 38.19 -37.74 -25.60
CA LEU A 70 37.73 -39.09 -25.26
C LEU A 70 36.35 -39.29 -25.89
N LYS A 71 36.28 -40.01 -27.01
CA LYS A 71 35.02 -40.41 -27.64
C LYS A 71 34.29 -41.32 -26.65
N ARG A 72 33.35 -40.77 -25.88
CA ARG A 72 32.44 -41.57 -25.05
C ARG A 72 31.68 -42.48 -26.01
N ALA A 73 31.88 -43.80 -25.89
CA ALA A 73 31.32 -44.78 -26.82
C ALA A 73 29.78 -44.78 -26.76
N ASP A 74 29.21 -44.56 -25.57
CA ASP A 74 27.78 -44.67 -25.33
C ASP A 74 27.30 -43.44 -24.56
N HIS A 75 26.72 -42.47 -25.29
CA HIS A 75 26.10 -41.26 -24.73
C HIS A 75 24.57 -41.36 -24.73
N GLU A 76 24.03 -42.58 -24.86
CA GLU A 76 22.60 -42.84 -24.80
C GLU A 76 22.19 -43.02 -23.34
N LEU A 77 21.31 -42.13 -22.85
CA LEU A 77 20.69 -42.32 -21.55
C LEU A 77 19.80 -43.59 -21.61
N PRO A 78 19.84 -44.45 -20.58
CA PRO A 78 18.89 -45.55 -20.44
C PRO A 78 17.46 -45.07 -20.66
N ASP A 79 16.64 -45.84 -21.38
CA ASP A 79 15.26 -45.45 -21.70
C ASP A 79 14.40 -45.15 -20.46
N GLU A 80 14.75 -45.74 -19.32
CA GLU A 80 14.13 -45.47 -18.01
C GLU A 80 14.35 -44.03 -17.51
N LEU A 81 15.43 -43.37 -17.94
CA LEU A 81 15.77 -41.99 -17.60
C LEU A 81 15.34 -40.99 -18.68
N LYS A 82 14.86 -41.46 -19.84
CA LYS A 82 14.26 -40.58 -20.84
C LYS A 82 12.93 -40.07 -20.26
N GLN A 83 12.87 -38.77 -20.02
CA GLN A 83 11.60 -38.13 -19.65
C GLN A 83 10.59 -38.43 -20.75
N PRO A 84 9.32 -38.73 -20.41
CA PRO A 84 8.30 -38.95 -21.42
C PRO A 84 8.25 -37.73 -22.34
N ASP A 85 8.13 -37.97 -23.64
CA ASP A 85 8.02 -36.92 -24.64
C ASP A 85 6.92 -35.95 -24.22
N ARG A 86 7.32 -34.76 -23.77
CA ARG A 86 6.36 -33.73 -23.40
C ARG A 86 5.69 -33.30 -24.69
N ASP A 87 4.36 -33.45 -24.76
CA ASP A 87 3.56 -32.90 -25.85
C ASP A 87 4.04 -31.49 -26.18
N VAL A 88 4.40 -31.26 -27.45
CA VAL A 88 4.92 -29.97 -27.91
C VAL A 88 3.80 -28.94 -27.76
N LEU A 89 3.77 -28.28 -26.61
CA LEU A 89 2.79 -27.26 -26.31
C LEU A 89 2.92 -26.16 -27.36
N SER A 90 1.79 -25.68 -27.89
CA SER A 90 1.81 -24.59 -28.86
C SER A 90 2.61 -23.39 -28.31
N LYS A 91 3.31 -22.66 -29.19
CA LYS A 91 4.09 -21.47 -28.83
C LYS A 91 3.30 -20.48 -27.97
N ARG A 92 1.99 -20.36 -28.23
CA ARG A 92 1.06 -19.55 -27.44
C ARG A 92 0.88 -20.10 -26.02
N LYS A 93 0.73 -21.41 -25.81
CA LYS A 93 0.58 -22.01 -24.48
C LYS A 93 1.85 -21.89 -23.64
N LEU A 94 3.03 -22.04 -24.27
CA LEU A 94 4.31 -21.77 -23.63
C LEU A 94 4.43 -20.30 -23.19
N MET A 95 4.09 -19.35 -24.08
CA MET A 95 4.07 -17.93 -23.73
C MET A 95 3.07 -17.61 -22.60
N LYS A 96 1.92 -18.27 -22.56
CA LYS A 96 0.95 -18.10 -21.45
C LYS A 96 1.53 -18.60 -20.13
N ALA A 97 2.12 -19.79 -20.13
CA ALA A 97 2.71 -20.41 -18.94
C ALA A 97 3.93 -19.65 -18.40
N THR A 98 4.71 -18.97 -19.24
CA THR A 98 5.84 -18.14 -18.80
C THR A 98 5.40 -16.74 -18.36
N SER A 99 4.25 -16.26 -18.83
CA SER A 99 3.77 -14.93 -18.48
C SER A 99 3.21 -14.88 -17.05
N LYS A 100 3.95 -14.22 -16.15
CA LYS A 100 3.52 -13.99 -14.75
C LYS A 100 2.11 -13.41 -14.64
N LYS A 101 1.75 -12.49 -15.54
CA LYS A 101 0.43 -11.83 -15.55
C LYS A 101 -0.71 -12.80 -15.84
N LEU A 102 -0.57 -13.69 -16.82
CA LEU A 102 -1.64 -14.66 -17.13
C LEU A 102 -1.71 -15.76 -16.09
N ASN A 103 -0.56 -16.15 -15.53
CA ASN A 103 -0.55 -17.09 -14.41
C ASN A 103 -1.29 -16.50 -13.20
N ILE A 104 -1.03 -15.24 -12.82
CA ILE A 104 -1.75 -14.59 -11.70
C ILE A 104 -3.24 -14.38 -12.02
N LYS A 105 -3.57 -14.03 -13.27
CA LYS A 105 -4.97 -13.85 -13.67
C LYS A 105 -5.77 -15.16 -13.63
N ASN A 106 -5.15 -16.25 -14.04
CA ASN A 106 -5.77 -17.58 -14.11
C ASN A 106 -5.54 -18.42 -12.84
N ALA A 107 -4.73 -17.94 -11.90
CA ALA A 107 -4.55 -18.59 -10.62
C ALA A 107 -5.86 -18.51 -9.83
N PRO A 108 -6.18 -19.54 -9.02
CA PRO A 108 -7.29 -19.46 -8.10
C PRO A 108 -7.09 -18.24 -7.18
N ARG A 109 -8.18 -17.53 -6.91
CA ARG A 109 -8.14 -16.43 -5.94
C ARG A 109 -7.98 -17.04 -4.55
N GLY A 110 -7.16 -16.40 -3.72
CA GLY A 110 -7.08 -16.77 -2.30
C GLY A 110 -8.37 -16.38 -1.60
N GLU A 111 -8.87 -17.26 -0.74
CA GLU A 111 -9.98 -16.97 0.16
C GLU A 111 -9.45 -16.34 1.44
N LYS A 112 -10.14 -15.31 1.95
CA LYS A 112 -9.81 -14.72 3.25
C LYS A 112 -10.51 -15.54 4.33
N LEU A 113 -9.72 -16.18 5.18
CA LEU A 113 -10.19 -16.97 6.32
C LEU A 113 -9.92 -16.21 7.62
N ILE A 114 -10.86 -16.26 8.55
CA ILE A 114 -10.75 -15.77 9.92
C ILE A 114 -10.72 -16.99 10.82
N PHE A 115 -9.78 -17.07 11.76
CA PHE A 115 -9.72 -18.18 12.70
C PHE A 115 -10.50 -17.81 13.96
N ASP A 116 -11.36 -18.71 14.43
CA ASP A 116 -12.02 -18.58 15.73
C ASP A 116 -11.01 -18.82 16.87
N ASP A 117 -11.46 -18.63 18.11
CA ASP A 117 -10.63 -18.85 19.30
C ASP A 117 -10.19 -20.31 19.48
N TYR A 118 -10.86 -21.25 18.79
CA TYR A 118 -10.53 -22.68 18.77
C TYR A 118 -9.58 -23.05 17.62
N GLY A 119 -9.20 -22.10 16.77
CA GLY A 119 -8.30 -22.30 15.63
C GLY A 119 -8.96 -22.91 14.38
N ASN A 120 -10.30 -22.99 14.34
CA ASN A 120 -11.04 -23.41 13.17
C ASN A 120 -11.12 -22.26 12.14
N PRO A 121 -10.88 -22.53 10.85
CA PRO A 121 -10.99 -21.52 9.81
C PRO A 121 -12.45 -21.27 9.42
N HIS A 122 -12.88 -20.02 9.52
CA HIS A 122 -14.18 -19.50 9.08
C HIS A 122 -14.01 -18.56 7.88
N GLN A 123 -14.96 -18.58 6.95
CA GLN A 123 -14.97 -17.59 5.86
C GLN A 123 -15.43 -16.24 6.40
N VAL A 124 -14.93 -15.13 5.84
CA VAL A 124 -15.31 -13.76 6.28
C VAL A 124 -16.83 -13.52 6.18
N TYR A 125 -17.48 -14.15 5.20
CA TYR A 125 -18.91 -14.06 4.98
C TYR A 125 -19.50 -15.47 4.89
N GLU A 126 -19.72 -16.10 6.05
CA GLU A 126 -20.46 -17.36 6.15
C GLU A 126 -21.91 -17.11 6.57
N PHE A 127 -22.84 -17.90 6.03
CA PHE A 127 -24.24 -17.89 6.44
C PHE A 127 -24.45 -18.94 7.53
N GLN A 128 -25.28 -18.61 8.53
CA GLN A 128 -25.72 -19.58 9.51
C GLN A 128 -26.69 -20.57 8.86
N ASP A 129 -26.57 -21.84 9.21
CA ASP A 129 -27.49 -22.87 8.76
C ASP A 129 -28.87 -22.71 9.42
N GLU A 130 -29.94 -23.06 8.70
CA GLU A 130 -31.32 -22.94 9.19
C GLU A 130 -31.56 -23.73 10.48
N LYS A 131 -30.87 -24.86 10.65
CA LYS A 131 -30.99 -25.71 11.85
C LYS A 131 -30.38 -25.03 13.07
N ASP A 132 -29.21 -24.43 12.90
CA ASP A 132 -28.50 -23.73 13.97
C ASP A 132 -29.28 -22.49 14.38
N PHE A 133 -29.83 -21.78 13.40
CA PHE A 133 -30.72 -20.63 13.61
C PHE A 133 -31.98 -21.02 14.40
N LEU A 134 -32.67 -22.10 14.01
CA LEU A 134 -33.85 -22.58 14.73
C LEU A 134 -33.51 -23.11 16.14
N SER A 135 -32.29 -23.61 16.36
CA SER A 135 -31.83 -24.04 17.68
C SER A 135 -31.61 -22.86 18.64
N ALA A 136 -31.27 -21.69 18.09
CA ALA A 136 -30.97 -20.50 18.87
C ALA A 136 -32.21 -19.89 19.54
N GLY A 137 -33.41 -20.14 19.00
CA GLY A 137 -34.68 -19.76 19.65
C GLY A 137 -35.75 -19.23 18.69
N ASP A 138 -36.68 -18.45 19.26
CA ASP A 138 -37.76 -17.83 18.49
C ASP A 138 -37.28 -16.62 17.69
N ILE A 139 -37.78 -16.50 16.47
CA ILE A 139 -37.34 -15.53 15.45
C ILE A 139 -37.57 -14.10 15.94
N LEU A 140 -38.68 -13.85 16.63
CA LEU A 140 -39.01 -12.51 17.12
C LEU A 140 -38.04 -12.03 18.19
N SER A 141 -37.66 -12.92 19.12
CA SER A 141 -36.67 -12.59 20.17
C SER A 141 -35.31 -12.29 19.56
N GLN A 142 -34.85 -13.17 18.66
CA GLN A 142 -33.54 -13.00 18.00
C GLN A 142 -33.47 -11.73 17.17
N LYS A 143 -34.56 -11.35 16.50
CA LYS A 143 -34.67 -10.07 15.80
C LYS A 143 -34.54 -8.89 16.75
N ASN A 144 -35.23 -8.91 17.88
CA ASN A 144 -35.17 -7.83 18.86
C ASN A 144 -33.76 -7.70 19.46
N GLU A 145 -33.14 -8.82 19.85
CA GLU A 145 -31.76 -8.84 20.34
C GLU A 145 -30.77 -8.29 19.32
N PHE A 146 -30.94 -8.64 18.04
CA PHE A 146 -30.12 -8.09 16.97
C PHE A 146 -30.29 -6.58 16.84
N LEU A 147 -31.55 -6.08 16.85
CA LEU A 147 -31.83 -4.65 16.79
C LEU A 147 -31.24 -3.90 17.99
N GLU A 148 -31.31 -4.46 19.19
CA GLU A 148 -30.73 -3.87 20.39
C GLU A 148 -29.20 -3.80 20.31
N LYS A 149 -28.54 -4.87 19.86
CA LYS A 149 -27.07 -4.89 19.64
C LYS A 149 -26.63 -3.84 18.62
N GLU A 150 -27.31 -3.79 17.47
CA GLU A 150 -27.01 -2.79 16.43
C GLU A 150 -27.26 -1.37 16.93
N PHE A 151 -28.32 -1.16 17.71
CA PHE A 151 -28.62 0.13 18.32
C PHE A 151 -27.54 0.57 19.33
N GLU A 152 -26.99 -0.34 20.11
CA GLU A 152 -25.85 -0.05 21.00
C GLU A 152 -24.57 0.28 20.24
N VAL A 153 -24.28 -0.43 19.15
CA VAL A 153 -23.14 -0.12 18.27
C VAL A 153 -23.30 1.28 17.70
N MET A 154 -24.47 1.61 17.16
CA MET A 154 -24.78 2.94 16.62
C MET A 154 -24.62 4.04 17.68
N LYS A 155 -25.16 3.85 18.89
CA LYS A 155 -24.99 4.80 20.01
C LYS A 155 -23.52 5.06 20.35
N LYS A 156 -22.70 4.02 20.38
CA LYS A 156 -21.25 4.15 20.67
C LYS A 156 -20.55 4.95 19.57
N GLU A 157 -20.88 4.70 18.31
CA GLU A 157 -20.33 5.44 17.18
C GLU A 157 -20.81 6.91 17.18
N ASP A 158 -22.08 7.18 17.47
CA ASP A 158 -22.60 8.56 17.58
C ASP A 158 -21.86 9.38 18.65
N VAL A 159 -21.55 8.76 19.80
CA VAL A 159 -20.75 9.40 20.85
C VAL A 159 -19.32 9.66 20.37
N LYS A 160 -18.69 8.71 19.67
CA LYS A 160 -17.35 8.91 19.10
C LYS A 160 -17.34 10.04 18.07
N ASP A 161 -18.34 10.09 17.19
CA ASP A 161 -18.47 11.16 16.19
C ASP A 161 -18.69 12.53 16.85
N LYS A 162 -19.49 12.60 17.92
CA LYS A 162 -19.66 13.81 18.75
C LYS A 162 -18.32 14.26 19.34
N ILE A 163 -17.50 13.34 19.85
CA ILE A 163 -16.17 13.63 20.41
C ILE A 163 -15.22 14.12 19.31
N ILE A 164 -15.10 13.39 18.20
CA ILE A 164 -14.24 13.75 17.07
C ILE A 164 -14.61 15.14 16.51
N ALA A 165 -15.91 15.46 16.43
CA ALA A 165 -16.36 16.77 16.01
C ALA A 165 -15.98 17.88 17.00
N LYS A 166 -16.15 17.64 18.31
CA LYS A 166 -15.72 18.56 19.38
C LYS A 166 -14.20 18.78 19.31
N ASP A 167 -13.40 17.73 19.17
CA ASP A 167 -11.94 17.81 19.13
C ASP A 167 -11.45 18.56 17.89
N LYS A 168 -12.00 18.26 16.70
CA LYS A 168 -11.72 19.04 15.49
C LYS A 168 -12.07 20.52 15.65
N LYS A 169 -13.11 20.87 16.41
CA LYS A 169 -13.46 22.28 16.71
C LYS A 169 -12.44 22.89 17.66
N ARG A 170 -12.03 22.17 18.72
CA ARG A 170 -11.00 22.61 19.67
C ARG A 170 -9.65 22.81 18.97
N ASP A 171 -9.19 21.87 18.17
CA ASP A 171 -7.94 21.96 17.41
C ASP A 171 -7.93 23.15 16.45
N LYS A 172 -9.05 23.39 15.75
CA LYS A 172 -9.19 24.58 14.89
C LYS A 172 -9.10 25.88 15.70
N LYS A 173 -9.68 25.92 16.91
CA LYS A 173 -9.62 27.10 17.79
C LYS A 173 -8.20 27.31 18.31
N LEU A 174 -7.54 26.25 18.78
CA LEU A 174 -6.15 26.30 19.26
C LEU A 174 -5.19 26.73 18.16
N LYS A 175 -5.32 26.17 16.96
CA LYS A 175 -4.50 26.56 15.80
C LYS A 175 -4.69 28.02 15.41
N LYS A 176 -5.93 28.55 15.48
CA LYS A 176 -6.19 29.98 15.23
C LYS A 176 -5.58 30.85 16.33
N LYS A 177 -5.69 30.46 17.60
CA LYS A 177 -5.07 31.18 18.73
C LYS A 177 -3.54 31.19 18.59
N ALA A 178 -2.92 30.05 18.28
CA ALA A 178 -1.47 29.96 18.08
C ALA A 178 -1.00 30.86 16.93
N LYS A 179 -1.64 30.80 15.75
CA LYS A 179 -1.30 31.67 14.62
C LYS A 179 -1.41 33.16 14.95
N LEU A 180 -2.41 33.56 15.74
CA LEU A 180 -2.55 34.94 16.19
C LEU A 180 -1.47 35.34 17.21
N ILE A 181 -1.05 34.41 18.07
CA ILE A 181 0.04 34.66 19.02
C ILE A 181 1.35 34.81 18.24
N ASP A 182 1.65 33.92 17.30
CA ASP A 182 2.86 34.00 16.48
C ASP A 182 2.90 35.33 15.68
N GLU A 183 1.77 35.74 15.07
CA GLU A 183 1.69 37.02 14.35
C GLU A 183 1.89 38.23 15.28
N LEU A 184 1.39 38.18 16.52
CA LEU A 184 1.62 39.23 17.51
C LEU A 184 3.06 39.23 18.05
N GLU A 185 3.68 38.05 18.18
CA GLU A 185 5.09 37.91 18.58
C GLU A 185 6.01 38.50 17.50
N ASP A 186 5.76 38.19 16.23
CA ASP A 186 6.48 38.77 15.09
C ASP A 186 6.32 40.32 15.05
N GLU A 187 5.12 40.84 15.31
CA GLU A 187 4.84 42.29 15.33
C GLU A 187 5.49 43.00 16.54
N LEU A 188 5.67 42.29 17.66
CA LEU A 188 6.42 42.75 18.85
C LEU A 188 7.94 42.63 18.69
N GLU A 189 8.45 41.74 17.83
CA GLU A 189 9.88 41.67 17.49
C GLU A 189 10.29 42.79 16.53
N ASP A 190 9.39 43.22 15.64
CA ASP A 190 9.61 44.34 14.71
C ASP A 190 9.53 45.72 15.40
N GLU A 191 8.71 45.85 16.45
CA GLU A 191 8.69 47.03 17.33
C GLU A 191 9.36 46.73 18.67
N ASN A 192 10.66 47.06 18.83
CA ASN A 192 11.39 47.05 20.12
C ASN A 192 10.71 47.92 21.21
N VAL A 193 9.58 47.46 21.76
CA VAL A 193 8.78 48.13 22.80
C VAL A 193 8.71 47.19 24.00
N ILE A 194 9.33 47.64 25.10
CA ILE A 194 9.31 46.96 26.39
C ILE A 194 7.85 46.86 26.86
N THR A 195 7.27 45.66 26.83
CA THR A 195 5.94 45.39 27.39
C THR A 195 6.06 45.10 28.88
N LEU A 196 5.37 45.90 29.70
CA LEU A 196 5.17 45.65 31.13
C LEU A 196 4.41 44.33 31.27
N SER A 197 5.00 43.38 31.99
CA SER A 197 4.42 42.11 32.39
C SER A 197 3.01 42.30 32.97
N ASN A 198 1.98 41.97 32.18
CA ASN A 198 0.65 41.74 32.73
C ASN A 198 0.68 40.43 33.51
N GLU A 199 1.05 40.52 34.80
CA GLU A 199 0.80 39.50 35.84
C GLU A 199 -0.71 39.40 36.16
N PHE A 200 -1.58 39.39 35.14
CA PHE A 200 -3.00 39.19 35.31
C PHE A 200 -3.43 37.91 34.59
N ASP A 201 -3.53 36.88 35.42
CA ASP A 201 -4.46 35.76 35.34
C ASP A 201 -3.96 34.45 34.69
N ASP A 202 -2.87 33.91 35.25
CA ASP A 202 -2.50 32.48 35.14
C ASP A 202 -3.45 31.53 35.91
N ASN A 203 -4.69 31.93 36.18
CA ASN A 203 -5.76 31.01 36.59
C ASN A 203 -6.44 30.33 35.39
N GLU A 204 -5.77 30.16 34.24
CA GLU A 204 -6.30 29.27 33.18
C GLU A 204 -6.33 27.79 33.58
N SER A 205 -5.71 27.41 34.71
CA SER A 205 -5.88 26.08 35.31
C SER A 205 -7.28 25.82 35.92
N ASN A 206 -8.11 26.87 36.04
CA ASN A 206 -9.48 26.79 36.55
C ASN A 206 -10.54 27.32 35.56
N LYS A 207 -10.25 27.37 34.24
CA LYS A 207 -11.34 27.43 33.25
C LYS A 207 -12.02 26.07 33.19
N ILE A 208 -12.94 25.87 34.13
CA ILE A 208 -14.02 24.90 34.03
C ILE A 208 -14.70 25.20 32.68
N GLU A 209 -14.50 24.33 31.68
CA GLU A 209 -15.19 24.43 30.40
C GLU A 209 -16.69 24.55 30.70
N GLU A 210 -17.30 25.69 30.36
CA GLU A 210 -18.73 25.89 30.55
C GLU A 210 -19.47 24.73 29.86
N PRO A 211 -20.21 23.91 30.60
CA PRO A 211 -20.85 22.73 30.03
C PRO A 211 -21.98 23.18 29.09
N GLU A 212 -21.76 23.01 27.78
CA GLU A 212 -22.76 23.35 26.76
C GLU A 212 -23.97 22.38 26.75
N THR A 213 -23.85 21.22 27.41
CA THR A 213 -24.91 20.20 27.46
C THR A 213 -25.19 19.72 28.89
N LEU A 214 -26.41 19.21 29.12
CA LEU A 214 -26.85 18.70 30.43
C LEU A 214 -25.93 17.57 30.95
N GLU A 215 -25.46 16.71 30.05
CA GLU A 215 -24.50 15.62 30.35
C GLU A 215 -23.14 16.16 30.81
N ASP A 216 -22.69 17.27 30.20
CA ASP A 216 -21.46 17.95 30.60
C ASP A 216 -21.63 18.57 32.00
N GLN A 217 -22.82 19.08 32.36
CA GLN A 217 -23.13 19.58 33.71
C GLN A 217 -23.12 18.47 34.76
N GLU A 218 -23.72 17.32 34.45
CA GLU A 218 -23.76 16.16 35.34
C GLU A 218 -22.37 15.57 35.58
N SER A 219 -21.55 15.44 34.54
CA SER A 219 -20.17 14.94 34.67
C SER A 219 -19.28 15.88 35.50
N LEU A 220 -19.47 17.19 35.37
CA LEU A 220 -18.80 18.22 36.15
C LEU A 220 -19.24 18.18 37.62
N ALA A 221 -20.54 18.02 37.87
CA ALA A 221 -21.08 17.85 39.22
C ALA A 221 -20.49 16.59 39.90
N LEU A 222 -20.44 15.45 39.20
CA LEU A 222 -19.82 14.22 39.71
C LEU A 222 -18.31 14.40 39.99
N LYS A 223 -17.60 15.12 39.11
CA LYS A 223 -16.17 15.40 39.28
C LYS A 223 -15.88 16.28 40.49
N LEU A 224 -16.77 17.22 40.81
CA LEU A 224 -16.69 18.05 42.01
C LEU A 224 -17.01 17.25 43.28
N LEU A 225 -17.99 16.34 43.20
CA LEU A 225 -18.44 15.53 44.33
C LEU A 225 -17.40 14.47 44.74
N ASN A 226 -16.64 13.93 43.78
CA ASN A 226 -15.53 12.99 44.04
C ASN A 226 -14.22 13.67 44.48
N ARG A 227 -14.15 15.01 44.44
CA ARG A 227 -12.94 15.78 44.81
C ARG A 227 -13.01 16.29 46.26
N LEU A 228 -14.18 16.21 46.90
CA LEU A 228 -14.41 16.41 48.33
C LEU A 228 -14.17 15.10 49.09
#